data_AF-A0A9J5WVM9-F1
#
_entry.id   AF-A0A9J5WVM9-F1
#
_cell.length_a   1.000
_cell.length_b   1.000
_cell.length_c   1.000
_cell.angle_alpha   90.00
_cell.angle_beta   90.00
_cell.angle_gamma   90.00
#
_symmetry.space_group_name_H-M   'P 1'
#
loop_
_entity.id
_entity.type
_entity.pdbx_description
1 polymer ?
#
loop_
_entity_poly.entity_id
_entity_poly.type
_entity_poly.pdbx_seq_one_letter_code
_entity_poly.pdbx_strand_id
1 'polypeptide(L)'
;MIEGDSLYVENITGDDNQFTVFDASSTFSVNLLEKSCSCREYDLVKILCAHAMATLRSKHVDEYGMSIYEYSSPLYIAETYLLLYSESINVVPIESKWCVPEELLSMNILPPLVDTKLGRKKRKRV
;
A
#
# COMPACT_ATOMS: atom_id res chain seq x y z
N MET A 1 -22.79 13.56 3.08
CA MET A 1 -23.26 12.35 3.78
C MET A 1 -22.80 11.21 2.90
N ILE A 2 -21.72 10.54 3.27
CA ILE A 2 -21.21 9.39 2.49
C ILE A 2 -22.05 8.20 2.96
N GLU A 3 -22.86 7.70 2.04
CA GLU A 3 -23.64 6.48 2.18
C GLU A 3 -22.68 5.37 2.59
N GLY A 4 -22.93 4.75 3.75
CA GLY A 4 -21.97 3.84 4.35
C GLY A 4 -21.79 2.61 3.49
N ASP A 5 -20.62 2.46 2.88
CA ASP A 5 -20.16 1.19 2.32
C ASP A 5 -20.13 0.16 3.45
N SER A 6 -21.19 -0.61 3.59
CA SER A 6 -21.32 -1.62 4.64
C SER A 6 -20.53 -2.85 4.23
N LEU A 7 -19.29 -2.94 4.72
CA LEU A 7 -18.50 -4.16 4.60
C LEU A 7 -19.04 -5.23 5.54
N TYR A 8 -19.36 -6.41 4.99
CA TYR A 8 -19.73 -7.60 5.77
C TYR A 8 -18.53 -8.55 5.85
N VAL A 9 -18.29 -9.13 7.02
CA VAL A 9 -17.12 -9.97 7.29
C VAL A 9 -17.56 -11.37 7.69
N GLU A 10 -17.05 -12.38 6.99
CA GLU A 10 -17.16 -13.79 7.36
C GLU A 10 -15.77 -14.38 7.63
N ASN A 11 -15.66 -15.20 8.68
CA ASN A 11 -14.47 -15.99 8.94
C ASN A 11 -14.53 -17.32 8.18
N ILE A 12 -13.40 -17.79 7.66
CA ILE A 12 -13.33 -19.11 7.02
C ILE A 12 -13.24 -20.18 8.11
N THR A 13 -14.23 -21.07 8.15
CA THR A 13 -14.33 -22.13 9.17
C THR A 13 -13.02 -22.91 9.32
N GLY A 14 -12.36 -22.76 10.47
CA GLY A 14 -11.13 -23.46 10.83
C GLY A 14 -9.83 -22.63 10.74
N ASP A 15 -9.89 -21.36 10.34
CA ASP A 15 -8.74 -20.45 10.36
C ASP A 15 -9.08 -19.08 10.97
N ASP A 16 -8.46 -18.76 12.11
CA ASP A 16 -8.67 -17.52 12.87
C ASP A 16 -8.09 -16.26 12.19
N ASN A 17 -7.36 -16.41 11.10
CA ASN A 17 -6.66 -15.35 10.39
C ASN A 17 -7.16 -15.13 8.96
N GLN A 18 -7.94 -16.05 8.40
CA GLN A 18 -8.48 -15.94 7.05
C GLN A 18 -9.95 -15.53 7.06
N PHE A 19 -10.26 -14.49 6.30
CA PHE A 19 -11.58 -13.88 6.25
C PHE A 19 -11.97 -13.55 4.82
N THR A 20 -13.29 -13.58 4.59
CA THR A 20 -13.93 -13.09 3.38
C THR A 20 -14.69 -11.83 3.71
N VAL A 21 -14.37 -10.73 3.04
CA VAL A 21 -15.03 -9.44 3.21
C VAL A 21 -15.86 -9.16 1.97
N PHE A 22 -17.14 -8.90 2.17
CA PHE A 22 -18.10 -8.58 1.12
C PHE A 22 -18.36 -7.09 1.10
N ASP A 23 -18.13 -6.50 -0.07
CA ASP A 23 -18.59 -5.18 -0.46
C ASP A 23 -19.81 -5.33 -1.38
N ALA A 24 -20.57 -4.27 -1.60
CA ALA A 24 -21.82 -4.27 -2.38
C ALA A 24 -21.69 -4.89 -3.78
N SER A 25 -20.49 -4.88 -4.36
CA SER A 25 -20.23 -5.40 -5.71
C SER A 25 -19.08 -6.40 -5.82
N SER A 26 -18.37 -6.67 -4.73
CA SER A 26 -17.08 -7.37 -4.77
C SER A 26 -16.81 -8.16 -3.50
N THR A 27 -15.98 -9.19 -3.62
CA THR A 27 -15.57 -10.04 -2.50
C THR A 27 -14.05 -10.03 -2.41
N PHE A 28 -13.55 -9.83 -1.19
CA PHE A 28 -12.13 -9.70 -0.91
C PHE A 28 -11.70 -10.74 0.12
N SER A 29 -10.66 -11.51 -0.21
CA SER A 29 -9.95 -12.31 0.80
C SER A 29 -9.00 -11.44 1.61
N VAL A 30 -8.96 -11.67 2.92
CA VAL A 30 -8.06 -11.03 3.89
C VAL A 30 -7.37 -12.14 4.69
N ASN A 31 -6.04 -12.06 4.78
CA ASN A 31 -5.25 -12.88 5.69
C ASN A 31 -4.50 -11.95 6.65
N LEU A 32 -4.90 -11.97 7.92
CA LEU A 32 -4.34 -11.10 8.95
C LEU A 32 -2.90 -11.47 9.30
N LEU A 33 -2.57 -12.78 9.34
CA LEU A 33 -1.22 -13.25 9.68
C LEU A 33 -0.20 -12.83 8.61
N GLU A 34 -0.56 -13.02 7.34
CA GLU A 34 0.24 -12.63 6.18
C GLU A 34 0.15 -11.13 5.87
N LYS A 35 -0.67 -10.38 6.63
CA LYS A 35 -0.94 -8.95 6.43
C LYS A 35 -1.33 -8.63 4.98
N SER A 36 -2.16 -9.49 4.37
CA SER A 36 -2.49 -9.41 2.96
C SER A 36 -3.99 -9.29 2.71
N CYS A 37 -4.32 -8.61 1.61
CA CYS A 37 -5.68 -8.53 1.10
C CYS A 37 -5.65 -8.60 -0.43
N SER A 38 -6.63 -9.26 -1.02
CA SER A 38 -6.81 -9.32 -2.48
C SER A 38 -6.92 -7.94 -3.17
N CYS A 39 -7.26 -6.86 -2.44
CA CYS A 39 -7.20 -5.49 -2.95
C CYS A 39 -5.77 -4.94 -3.15
N ARG A 40 -4.76 -5.59 -2.54
CA ARG A 40 -3.32 -5.28 -2.64
C ARG A 40 -2.89 -3.90 -2.14
N GLU A 41 -3.75 -3.17 -1.45
CA GLU A 41 -3.41 -1.84 -0.92
C GLU A 41 -2.28 -1.91 0.13
N TYR A 42 -2.24 -2.98 0.94
CA TYR A 42 -1.15 -3.22 1.87
C TYR A 42 0.20 -3.36 1.16
N ASP A 43 0.24 -3.96 -0.03
CA ASP A 43 1.50 -4.12 -0.78
C ASP A 43 2.12 -2.77 -1.15
N LEU A 44 1.27 -1.76 -1.37
CA LEU A 44 1.66 -0.41 -1.77
C LEU A 44 1.97 0.50 -0.58
N VAL A 45 1.05 0.57 0.39
CA VAL A 45 1.11 1.58 1.46
C VAL A 45 1.70 1.01 2.76
N LYS A 46 1.73 -0.32 2.90
CA LYS A 46 2.17 -1.04 4.11
C LYS A 46 1.32 -0.71 5.36
N ILE A 47 0.12 -0.19 5.14
CA ILE A 47 -0.95 0.05 6.12
C ILE A 47 -2.12 -0.86 5.76
N LEU A 48 -2.91 -1.24 6.76
CA LEU A 48 -4.13 -2.00 6.59
C LEU A 48 -5.14 -1.27 5.68
N CYS A 49 -5.66 -2.01 4.69
CA CYS A 49 -6.76 -1.55 3.84
C CYS A 49 -8.10 -1.51 4.60
N ALA A 50 -9.13 -0.92 3.99
CA ALA A 50 -10.48 -0.87 4.55
C ALA A 50 -11.03 -2.26 4.91
N HIS A 51 -10.79 -3.27 4.05
CA HIS A 51 -11.22 -4.64 4.29
C HIS A 51 -10.55 -5.26 5.53
N ALA A 52 -9.24 -5.12 5.64
CA ALA A 52 -8.49 -5.63 6.79
C ALA A 52 -8.88 -4.90 8.08
N MET A 53 -9.14 -3.59 8.01
CA MET A 53 -9.67 -2.84 9.14
C MET A 53 -11.05 -3.33 9.58
N ALA A 54 -11.96 -3.63 8.64
CA ALA A 54 -13.28 -4.20 8.95
C ALA A 54 -13.15 -5.58 9.59
N THR A 55 -12.26 -6.44 9.06
CA THR A 55 -11.94 -7.74 9.63
C THR A 55 -11.45 -7.63 11.07
N LEU A 56 -10.50 -6.72 11.35
CA LEU A 56 -10.01 -6.50 12.70
C LEU A 56 -11.07 -5.98 13.65
N ARG A 57 -11.97 -5.09 13.22
CA ARG A 57 -13.11 -4.65 14.03
C ARG A 57 -14.02 -5.81 14.40
N SER A 58 -14.25 -6.74 13.47
CA SER A 58 -15.06 -7.92 13.70
C SER A 58 -14.38 -8.93 14.65
N LYS A 59 -13.05 -9.06 14.59
CA LYS A 59 -12.27 -10.03 15.38
C LYS A 59 -11.95 -9.51 16.80
N HIS A 60 -11.58 -8.25 16.91
CA HIS A 60 -11.05 -7.65 18.14
C HIS A 60 -11.93 -6.48 18.59
N VAL A 61 -13.19 -6.72 18.96
CA VAL A 61 -14.16 -5.64 19.26
C VAL A 61 -13.62 -4.63 20.28
N ASP A 62 -13.19 -5.11 21.45
CA ASP A 62 -12.70 -4.24 22.54
C ASP A 62 -11.24 -3.81 22.35
N GLU A 63 -10.43 -4.63 21.68
CA GLU A 63 -8.99 -4.43 21.50
C GLU A 63 -8.62 -3.87 20.11
N TYR A 64 -9.63 -3.45 19.34
CA TYR A 64 -9.47 -3.04 17.94
C TYR A 64 -8.35 -2.00 17.77
N GLY A 65 -8.36 -0.98 18.64
CA GLY A 65 -7.39 0.12 18.59
C GLY A 65 -5.94 -0.35 18.66
N MET A 66 -5.64 -1.33 19.51
CA MET A 66 -4.28 -1.87 19.66
C MET A 66 -3.93 -2.83 18.53
N SER A 67 -4.89 -3.65 18.07
CA SER A 67 -4.66 -4.61 16.98
C SER A 67 -4.22 -3.95 15.67
N ILE A 68 -4.67 -2.72 15.37
CA ILE A 68 -4.27 -1.99 14.15
C ILE A 68 -2.74 -1.92 14.02
N TYR A 69 -2.03 -1.66 15.11
CA TYR A 69 -0.58 -1.52 15.10
C TYR A 69 0.13 -2.87 14.90
N GLU A 70 -0.39 -3.93 15.50
CA GLU A 70 0.16 -5.29 15.39
C GLU A 70 0.13 -5.81 13.93
N TYR A 71 -0.99 -5.55 13.24
CA TYR A 71 -1.21 -5.99 11.87
C TYR A 71 -0.70 -5.01 10.80
N SER A 72 -0.23 -3.82 11.19
CA SER A 72 0.43 -2.88 10.27
C SER A 72 1.92 -3.22 10.08
N SER A 73 2.58 -2.54 9.14
CA SER A 73 4.02 -2.65 8.98
C SER A 73 4.76 -2.01 10.17
N PRO A 74 5.88 -2.60 10.63
CA PRO A 74 6.72 -2.01 11.68
C PRO A 74 7.19 -0.58 11.38
N LEU A 75 7.23 -0.16 10.11
CA LEU A 75 7.58 1.21 9.71
C LEU A 75 6.70 2.28 10.36
N TYR A 76 5.47 1.92 10.76
CA TYR A 76 4.52 2.82 11.40
C TYR A 76 4.55 2.73 12.94
N ILE A 77 5.45 1.94 13.52
CA ILE A 77 5.69 1.91 14.97
C ILE A 77 6.70 2.99 15.30
N ALA A 78 6.35 3.86 16.26
CA ALA A 78 7.18 5.01 16.63
C ALA A 78 8.62 4.62 16.98
N GLU A 79 8.81 3.54 17.75
CA GLU A 79 10.13 3.03 18.12
C GLU A 79 10.95 2.60 16.90
N THR A 80 10.35 1.85 15.96
CA THR A 80 11.01 1.41 14.73
C THR A 80 11.31 2.59 13.81
N TYR A 81 10.39 3.55 13.70
CA TYR A 81 10.59 4.78 12.95
C TYR A 81 11.78 5.57 13.51
N LEU A 82 11.81 5.81 14.82
CA LEU A 82 12.91 6.51 15.48
C LEU A 82 14.24 5.77 15.31
N LEU A 83 14.25 4.44 15.40
CA LEU A 83 15.46 3.65 15.18
C LEU A 83 15.95 3.76 13.73
N LEU A 84 15.06 3.68 12.74
CA LEU A 84 15.40 3.80 11.32
C LEU A 84 16.00 5.18 10.99
N TYR A 85 15.48 6.23 11.62
CA TYR A 85 15.97 7.61 11.47
C TYR A 85 16.99 8.02 12.56
N SER A 86 17.46 7.08 13.38
CA SER A 86 18.50 7.36 14.39
C SER A 86 19.88 7.50 13.75
N GLU A 87 20.06 6.87 12.58
CA GLU A 87 21.23 7.09 11.76
C GLU A 87 21.24 8.50 11.20
N SER A 88 22.43 9.08 11.09
CA SER A 88 22.59 10.40 10.50
C SER A 88 22.08 10.38 9.06
N ILE A 89 21.04 11.18 8.78
CA ILE A 89 20.68 11.51 7.40
C ILE A 89 21.89 12.23 6.80
N ASN A 90 22.63 11.53 5.94
CA ASN A 90 23.75 12.12 5.23
C ASN A 90 23.21 13.27 4.39
N VAL A 91 23.65 14.48 4.69
CA VAL A 91 23.29 15.65 3.91
C VAL A 91 23.81 15.40 2.51
N VAL A 92 22.90 15.38 1.53
CA VAL A 92 23.29 15.35 0.13
C VAL A 92 24.07 16.64 -0.12
N PRO A 93 25.36 16.57 -0.50
CA PRO A 93 26.14 17.76 -0.76
C PRO A 93 25.48 18.57 -1.89
N ILE A 94 25.81 19.85 -2.01
CA ILE A 94 25.40 20.63 -3.19
C ILE A 94 26.01 20.00 -4.46
N GLU A 95 25.32 20.11 -5.60
CA GLU A 95 25.72 19.50 -6.89
C GLU A 95 27.18 19.78 -7.26
N SER A 96 27.69 20.98 -6.97
CA SER A 96 29.08 21.37 -7.25
C SER A 96 30.13 20.58 -6.47
N LYS A 97 29.73 19.85 -5.42
CA LYS A 97 30.59 18.98 -4.60
C LYS A 97 30.39 17.50 -4.93
N TRP A 98 29.55 17.15 -5.91
CA TRP A 98 29.32 15.76 -6.28
C TRP A 98 30.53 15.23 -7.07
N CYS A 99 31.10 14.11 -6.61
CA CYS A 99 32.07 13.35 -7.39
C CYS A 99 31.31 12.32 -8.22
N VAL A 100 30.95 12.66 -9.46
CA VAL A 100 30.27 11.76 -10.39
C VAL A 100 31.33 10.96 -11.19
N PRO A 101 31.30 9.62 -11.16
CA PRO A 101 32.18 8.79 -11.99
C PRO A 101 32.07 9.11 -13.48
N GLU A 102 33.18 9.01 -14.20
CA GLU A 102 33.27 9.35 -15.63
C GLU A 102 32.39 8.43 -16.49
N GLU A 103 32.16 7.21 -16.04
CA GLU A 103 31.26 6.23 -16.67
C GLU A 103 29.79 6.70 -16.64
N LEU A 104 29.37 7.39 -15.58
CA LEU A 104 28.02 7.96 -15.48
C LEU A 104 27.88 9.25 -16.30
N LEU A 105 28.94 10.06 -16.36
CA LEU A 105 28.97 11.27 -17.20
C LEU A 105 28.92 10.93 -18.70
N SER A 106 29.51 9.80 -19.09
CA SER A 106 29.49 9.29 -20.47
C SER A 106 28.24 8.46 -20.80
N MET A 107 27.40 8.15 -19.82
CA MET A 107 26.19 7.35 -20.01
C MET A 107 25.08 8.19 -20.66
N ASN A 108 24.75 7.86 -21.89
CA ASN A 108 23.56 8.39 -22.55
C ASN A 108 22.31 7.65 -22.09
N ILE A 109 21.61 8.18 -21.10
CA ILE A 109 20.30 7.66 -20.66
C ILE A 109 19.24 8.11 -21.67
N LEU A 110 18.82 7.19 -22.55
CA LEU A 110 17.72 7.44 -23.47
C LEU A 110 16.39 7.39 -22.69
N PRO A 111 15.43 8.29 -22.99
CA PRO A 111 14.08 8.15 -22.46
C PRO A 111 13.48 6.81 -22.94
N PRO A 112 12.56 6.22 -22.15
CA PRO A 112 11.85 5.04 -22.61
C PRO A 112 11.19 5.32 -23.95
N LEU A 113 11.29 4.37 -24.87
CA LEU A 113 10.64 4.47 -26.19
C LEU A 113 9.13 4.58 -25.97
N VAL A 114 8.56 5.72 -26.34
CA VAL A 114 7.12 5.94 -26.28
C VAL A 114 6.52 5.53 -27.61
N ASP A 115 5.84 4.39 -27.64
CA ASP A 115 4.96 4.05 -28.77
C ASP A 115 3.78 5.02 -28.79
N THR A 116 3.77 5.92 -29.78
CA THR A 116 2.63 6.81 -30.03
C THR A 116 1.47 5.97 -30.54
N LYS A 117 0.58 5.56 -29.63
CA LYS A 117 -0.68 4.93 -30.00
C LYS A 117 -1.46 5.89 -30.92
N LEU A 118 -1.95 5.37 -32.04
CA LEU A 118 -2.81 6.12 -32.97
C LEU A 118 -3.94 6.77 -32.16
N GLY A 119 -3.97 8.10 -32.17
CA GLY A 119 -4.95 8.88 -31.42
C GLY A 119 -6.39 8.46 -31.77
N ARG A 120 -7.31 8.68 -30.83
CA ARG A 120 -8.73 8.37 -31.00
C ARG A 120 -9.26 9.00 -32.30
N LYS A 121 -9.75 8.18 -33.24
CA LYS A 121 -10.34 8.67 -34.50
C LYS A 121 -11.40 9.73 -34.19
N LYS A 122 -11.27 10.91 -34.80
CA LYS A 122 -12.27 11.98 -34.68
C LYS A 122 -13.61 11.46 -35.22
N ARG A 123 -14.62 11.35 -34.35
CA ARG A 123 -16.00 11.13 -34.77
C ARG A 123 -16.61 12.47 -35.12
N LYS A 124 -17.24 12.59 -36.30
CA LYS A 124 -18.08 13.75 -36.62
C LYS A 124 -19.24 13.77 -35.62
N ARG A 125 -19.47 14.91 -34.96
CA ARG A 125 -20.71 15.14 -34.22
C ARG A 125 -21.81 15.32 -35.27
N VAL A 126 -22.88 14.54 -35.13
CA VAL A 126 -24.16 14.73 -35.83
C VAL A 126 -24.94 15.80 -35.08
#